data_AF-A0AAJ2L9U5-F1
#
_entry.id   AF-A0AAJ2L9U5-F1
#
_cell.length_a   1.000
_cell.length_b   1.000
_cell.length_c   1.000
_cell.angle_alpha   90.00
_cell.angle_beta   90.00
_cell.angle_gamma   90.00
#
_symmetry.space_group_name_H-M   'P 1'
#
loop_
_entity.id
_entity.type
_entity.pdbx_description
1 polymer ?
#
loop_
_entity_poly.entity_id
_entity_poly.type
_entity_poly.pdbx_seq_one_letter_code
_entity_poly.pdbx_strand_id
1 'polypeptide(L)' 'MNVQYLSNEKGERTGVYISMKDWEEIQKKLEYTDFWDDLPDHVKDSIDEGLKQSEAGQTKSHEEVMQKFSRYL' A
#
# COMPACT_ATOMS: atom_id res chain seq x y z
N MET A 1 28.02 -1.78 -2.61
CA MET A 1 26.87 -2.65 -2.90
C MET A 1 27.30 -4.08 -3.13
N ASN A 2 27.11 -4.92 -2.10
CA ASN A 2 27.25 -6.38 -2.20
C ASN A 2 25.83 -6.98 -2.26
N VAL A 3 25.54 -7.73 -3.32
CA VAL A 3 24.20 -8.28 -3.57
C VAL A 3 24.31 -9.80 -3.53
N GLN A 4 23.54 -10.44 -2.65
CA GLN A 4 23.42 -11.89 -2.58
C GLN A 4 22.03 -12.31 -3.02
N TYR A 5 21.93 -13.43 -3.72
CA TYR A 5 20.65 -13.96 -4.18
C TYR A 5 20.26 -15.15 -3.31
N LEU A 6 19.01 -15.16 -2.88
CA LEU A 6 18.39 -16.31 -2.25
C LEU A 6 17.73 -17.13 -3.35
N SER A 7 18.08 -18.42 -3.41
CA SER A 7 17.46 -19.37 -4.31
C SER A 7 16.53 -20.30 -3.53
N ASN A 8 15.37 -20.64 -4.10
CA ASN A 8 14.48 -21.66 -3.56
C ASN A 8 15.04 -23.07 -3.77
N GLU A 9 14.36 -24.09 -3.25
CA GLU A 9 14.74 -25.51 -3.38
C GLU A 9 14.80 -26.00 -4.84
N LYS A 10 14.17 -25.27 -5.77
CA LYS A 10 14.20 -25.53 -7.22
C LYS A 10 15.33 -24.79 -7.94
N GLY A 11 16.16 -24.05 -7.21
CA GLY A 11 17.29 -23.27 -7.76
C GLY A 11 16.90 -21.93 -8.37
N GLU A 12 15.62 -21.53 -8.28
CA GLU A 12 15.13 -20.25 -8.81
C GLU A 12 15.45 -19.13 -7.82
N ARG A 13 15.94 -17.99 -8.33
CA ARG A 13 16.24 -16.81 -7.51
C ARG A 13 14.94 -16.16 -7.07
N THR A 14 14.61 -16.23 -5.78
CA THR A 14 13.35 -15.72 -5.22
C THR A 14 13.52 -14.51 -4.33
N GLY A 15 14.75 -14.21 -3.91
CA GLY A 15 15.03 -13.07 -3.05
C GLY A 15 16.38 -12.45 -3.34
N VAL A 16 16.50 -11.18 -2.96
CA VAL A 16 17.75 -10.43 -3.01
C VAL A 16 18.06 -9.98 -1.59
N TYR A 17 19.26 -10.28 -1.13
CA TYR A 17 19.80 -9.79 0.13
C TYR A 17 20.83 -8.70 -0.14
N ILE A 18 20.61 -7.55 0.49
CA ILE A 18 21.50 -6.39 0.47
C ILE A 18 21.57 -5.83 1.89
N SER A 19 22.63 -5.08 2.20
CA SER A 19 22.75 -4.41 3.49
C SER A 19 21.71 -3.29 3.62
N MET A 20 21.23 -3.02 4.84
CA MET A 20 20.30 -1.90 5.10
C MET A 20 20.90 -0.56 4.65
N LYS A 21 22.22 -0.38 4.82
CA LYS A 21 22.93 0.81 4.35
C LYS A 21 22.87 0.96 2.83
N ASP A 22 23.12 -0.11 2.08
CA ASP A 22 23.03 -0.08 0.62
C ASP A 22 21.57 0.17 0.17
N TRP A 23 20.58 -0.37 0.89
CA TRP A 23 19.15 -0.13 0.63
C TRP A 23 18.77 1.34 0.82
N GLU A 24 19.19 1.97 1.91
CA GLU A 24 18.96 3.40 2.17
C GLU A 24 19.60 4.31 1.11
N GLU A 25 20.81 3.97 0.65
CA GLU A 25 21.49 4.70 -0.43
C GLU A 25 20.74 4.57 -1.77
N ILE A 26 20.17 3.40 -2.06
CA ILE A 26 19.32 3.17 -3.24
C ILE A 26 18.04 3.99 -3.13
N GLN A 27 17.34 3.94 -1.97
CA GLN A 27 16.12 4.70 -1.74
C GLN A 27 16.34 6.22 -1.92
N LYS A 28 17.45 6.75 -1.38
CA LYS A 28 17.84 8.16 -1.56
C LYS A 28 18.12 8.53 -3.01
N LYS A 29 18.79 7.65 -3.77
CA LYS A 29 19.12 7.90 -5.18
C LYS A 29 17.91 7.81 -6.11
N LEU A 30 16.96 6.96 -5.77
CA LEU A 30 15.75 6.76 -6.57
C LEU A 30 14.64 7.76 -6.24
N GLU A 31 14.89 8.72 -5.33
CA GLU A 31 13.87 9.64 -4.79
C GLU A 31 12.56 8.90 -4.55
N TYR A 32 12.62 7.79 -3.82
CA TYR A 32 11.41 7.07 -3.48
C TYR A 32 10.58 7.96 -2.56
N THR A 33 9.71 8.78 -3.14
CA THR A 33 8.62 9.41 -2.43
C THR A 33 7.66 8.28 -2.10
N ASP A 34 7.36 8.13 -0.81
CA ASP A 34 6.27 7.25 -0.44
C ASP A 34 5.02 7.79 -1.15
N PHE A 35 4.27 6.93 -1.84
CA PHE A 35 3.01 7.33 -2.50
C PHE A 35 2.10 8.07 -1.51
N TRP A 36 2.18 7.70 -0.23
CA TRP A 36 1.47 8.40 0.84
C TRP A 36 1.81 9.89 0.91
N ASP A 37 3.08 10.26 0.78
CA ASP A 37 3.51 11.66 0.89
C ASP A 37 2.98 12.52 -0.26
N ASP A 38 2.83 11.92 -1.45
CA ASP A 38 2.34 12.58 -2.67
C ASP A 38 0.80 12.77 -2.68
N LEU A 39 0.07 12.12 -1.77
CA LEU A 39 -1.38 12.29 -1.68
C LEU A 39 -1.73 13.69 -1.13
N PRO A 40 -2.69 14.40 -1.75
CA PRO A 40 -3.25 15.64 -1.18
C PRO A 40 -3.84 15.41 0.21
N ASP A 41 -3.79 16.43 1.07
CA ASP A 41 -4.26 16.34 2.45
C ASP A 41 -5.72 15.86 2.56
N HIS A 42 -6.61 16.35 1.69
CA HIS A 42 -8.02 15.92 1.68
C HIS A 42 -8.20 14.41 1.40
N VAL A 43 -7.28 13.79 0.66
CA VAL A 43 -7.31 12.35 0.40
C VAL A 43 -6.86 11.59 1.65
N LYS A 44 -5.78 12.05 2.30
CA LYS A 44 -5.30 11.50 3.58
C LYS A 44 -6.40 11.58 4.65
N ASP A 45 -7.05 12.74 4.77
CA ASP A 45 -8.16 12.97 5.69
C ASP A 45 -9.34 12.03 5.41
N SER A 46 -9.69 11.84 4.13
CA SER A 46 -10.76 10.92 3.74
C SER A 46 -10.43 9.47 4.06
N ILE A 47 -9.16 9.06 3.96
CA ILE A 47 -8.71 7.72 4.33
C ILE A 47 -8.80 7.53 5.84
N ASP A 48 -8.32 8.51 6.62
CA ASP A 48 -8.43 8.51 8.09
C ASP A 48 -9.87 8.46 8.57
N GLU A 49 -10.78 9.19 7.92
CA GLU A 49 -12.20 9.14 8.21
C GLU A 49 -12.77 7.74 7.92
N GLY A 50 -12.46 7.17 6.76
CA GLY A 50 -12.90 5.82 6.38
C GLY A 50 -12.44 4.74 7.36
N LEU A 51 -11.20 4.84 7.85
CA LEU A 51 -10.66 3.94 8.87
C LEU A 51 -11.45 4.06 10.19
N LYS A 52 -11.69 5.28 10.67
CA LYS A 52 -12.49 5.53 11.89
C LYS A 52 -13.93 5.01 11.75
N GLN A 53 -14.56 5.22 10.60
CA GLN A 53 -15.90 4.71 10.32
C GLN A 53 -15.93 3.19 10.33
N SER A 54 -14.93 2.53 9.73
CA SER A 54 -14.79 1.08 9.73
C SER A 54 -14.64 0.51 11.14
N GLU A 55 -13.75 1.08 11.96
CA GLU A 55 -13.55 0.67 13.35
C GLU A 55 -14.80 0.86 14.20
N ALA A 56 -15.55 1.94 13.96
CA ALA A 56 -16.83 2.21 14.61
C ALA A 56 -18.00 1.37 14.07
N GLY A 57 -17.76 0.51 13.06
CA GLY A 57 -18.81 -0.31 12.42
C GLY A 57 -19.80 0.49 11.57
N GLN A 58 -19.48 1.74 11.23
CA GLN A 58 -20.31 2.65 10.42
C GLN A 58 -20.24 2.32 8.91
N THR A 59 -20.26 1.04 8.60
CA THR A 59 -20.26 0.54 7.22
C THR A 59 -21.69 0.30 6.75
N LYS A 60 -21.90 0.28 5.43
CA LYS A 60 -23.19 -0.04 4.81
C LYS A 60 -23.14 -1.43 4.23
N SER A 61 -24.25 -2.16 4.33
CA SER A 61 -24.34 -3.49 3.71
C SER A 61 -24.40 -3.40 2.19
N HIS A 62 -24.04 -4.48 1.51
CA HIS A 62 -24.16 -4.58 0.06
C HIS A 62 -25.59 -4.28 -0.42
N GLU A 63 -26.60 -4.84 0.24
CA GLU A 63 -28.01 -4.65 -0.10
C GLU A 63 -28.43 -3.17 0.00
N GLU A 64 -28.02 -2.48 1.06
CA GLU A 64 -28.32 -1.05 1.26
C GLU A 64 -27.71 -0.19 0.15
N VAL A 65 -26.45 -0.48 -0.21
CA VAL A 65 -25.76 0.22 -1.30
C VAL A 65 -26.47 -0.01 -2.63
N MET A 66 -26.81 -1.27 -2.95
CA MET A 66 -27.47 -1.61 -4.20
C MET A 66 -28.87 -0.99 -4.32
N GLN A 67 -29.64 -0.91 -3.23
CA GLN A 67 -30.93 -0.21 -3.23
C GLN A 67 -30.77 1.27 -3.60
N LYS A 68 -29.75 1.95 -3.07
CA LYS A 68 -29.47 3.36 -3.39
C LYS A 68 -29.15 3.58 -4.87
N PHE A 69 -28.41 2.65 -5.48
CA PHE A 69 -27.98 2.76 -6.89
C PHE A 69 -28.95 2.12 -7.89
N SER A 70 -29.99 1.42 -7.43
CA SER A 70 -31.01 0.80 -8.29
C SER A 70 -31.69 1.75 -9.28
N ARG A 71 -31.69 3.06 -9.01
CA ARG A 71 -32.24 4.09 -9.90
C ARG A 71 -31.35 4.42 -11.11
N TYR A 72 -30.07 4.07 -11.05
CA TYR A 72 -29.05 4.40 -12.05
C TYR A 72 -28.54 3.18 -12.83
N LEU A 73 -29.04 1.98 -12.50
CA LEU A 73 -28.82 0.72 -13.18
C LEU A 73 -30.06 0.36 -14.00
#